data_AF-D8RKF8-F1
#
_entry.id   AF-D8RKF8-F1
#
_cell.length_a   1.000
_cell.length_b   1.000
_cell.length_c   1.000
_cell.angle_alpha   90.00
_cell.angle_beta   90.00
_cell.angle_gamma   90.00
#
_symmetry.space_group_name_H-M   'P 1'
#
loop_
_entity.id
_entity.type
_entity.pdbx_description
1 polymer ?
#
loop_
_entity_poly.entity_id
_entity_poly.type
_entity_poly.pdbx_seq_one_letter_code
_entity_poly.pdbx_strand_id
1 'polypeptide(L)' 'DPLWQVYQKWMQEHGKAYNSAHEYRKRFQIFKENANYINSHNARRNNSHSLGLNKFADLTNSEFRGLYVG' A
#
# COMPACT_ATOMS: atom_id res chain seq x y z
N ASP A 1 9.70 0.22 12.78
CA ASP A 1 8.48 -0.46 12.31
C ASP A 1 8.91 -1.58 11.37
N PRO A 2 8.54 -2.85 11.62
CA PRO A 2 8.99 -3.99 10.80
C PRO A 2 8.57 -3.89 9.33
N LEU A 3 7.52 -3.11 9.03
CA LEU A 3 7.08 -2.89 7.64
C LEU A 3 7.97 -1.92 6.86
N TRP A 4 8.95 -1.28 7.52
CA TRP A 4 9.84 -0.33 6.86
C TRP A 4 10.69 -0.97 5.75
N GLN A 5 11.30 -2.12 6.03
CA GLN A 5 12.12 -2.83 5.04
C GLN A 5 11.27 -3.35 3.88
N VAL A 6 10.06 -3.83 4.17
CA VAL A 6 9.09 -4.27 3.17
C VAL A 6 8.70 -3.09 2.27
N TYR A 7 8.43 -1.92 2.86
CA TYR A 7 8.10 -0.71 2.12
C TYR A 7 9.22 -0.26 1.20
N GLN A 8 10.47 -0.23 1.69
CA GLN A 8 11.62 0.14 0.86
C GLN A 8 11.83 -0.82 -0.31
N LYS A 9 11.64 -2.13 -0.10
CA LYS A 9 11.72 -3.14 -1.17
C LYS A 9 10.58 -2.96 -2.18
N TRP A 10 9.35 -2.83 -1.70
CA TRP A 10 8.18 -2.58 -2.52
C TRP A 10 8.33 -1.30 -3.37
N MET A 11 8.89 -0.23 -2.79
CA MET A 11 9.16 1.01 -3.53
C MET A 11 10.13 0.78 -4.68
N GLN A 12 11.18 -0.02 -4.48
CA GLN A 12 12.13 -0.37 -5.54
C GLN A 12 11.47 -1.23 -6.61
N GLU A 13 10.72 -2.27 -6.22
CA GLU A 13 10.01 -3.18 -7.12
C GLU A 13 8.98 -2.45 -7.99
N HIS A 14 8.37 -1.37 -7.49
CA HIS A 14 7.33 -0.60 -8.19
C HIS A 14 7.78 0.78 -8.68
N GLY A 15 9.08 1.11 -8.60
CA GLY A 15 9.64 2.38 -9.09
C GLY A 15 9.07 3.62 -8.40
N LYS A 16 8.78 3.55 -7.11
CA LYS A 16 8.19 4.64 -6.32
C LYS A 16 9.27 5.60 -5.82
N ALA A 17 9.06 6.89 -6.04
CA ALA A 17 9.86 7.97 -5.49
C ALA A 17 8.95 9.12 -5.07
N TYR A 18 9.33 9.88 -4.04
CA TYR A 18 8.53 10.99 -3.50
C TYR A 18 9.39 12.23 -3.34
N ASN A 19 8.79 13.40 -3.56
CA ASN A 19 9.52 14.67 -3.65
C ASN A 19 9.76 15.33 -2.28
N SER A 20 9.12 14.82 -1.22
CA SER A 20 9.28 15.38 0.13
C SER A 20 9.28 14.30 1.21
N ALA A 21 9.97 14.58 2.31
CA ALA A 21 9.94 13.73 3.50
C ALA A 21 8.52 13.60 4.09
N HIS A 22 7.72 14.66 3.96
CA HIS A 22 6.32 14.66 4.39
C HIS A 22 5.49 13.66 3.58
N GLU A 23 5.59 13.72 2.25
CA GLU A 23 4.90 12.77 1.36
C GLU A 23 5.41 11.35 1.58
N TYR A 24 6.73 11.16 1.69
CA TYR A 24 7.33 9.87 2.00
C TYR A 24 6.71 9.25 3.27
N ARG A 25 6.60 10.05 4.34
CA ARG A 25 6.01 9.59 5.61
C ARG A 25 4.52 9.30 5.49
N LYS A 26 3.76 10.14 4.78
CA LYS A 26 2.32 9.93 4.51
C LYS A 26 2.10 8.62 3.77
N ARG A 27 2.84 8.41 2.68
CA ARG A 27 2.76 7.21 1.83
C ARG A 27 3.13 5.94 2.60
N PHE A 28 4.12 6.02 3.49
CA PHE A 28 4.44 4.92 4.38
C PHE A 28 3.30 4.59 5.37
N GLN A 29 2.60 5.58 5.94
CA GLN A 29 1.45 5.29 6.81
C GLN A 29 0.33 4.56 6.05
N ILE A 30 -0.03 5.06 4.86
CA ILE A 30 -1.05 4.44 4.01
C ILE A 30 -0.65 3.01 3.63
N PHE A 31 0.62 2.81 3.28
CA PHE A 31 1.17 1.48 2.98
C PHE A 31 0.98 0.51 4.14
N LYS A 32 1.22 0.93 5.39
CA LYS A 32 1.01 0.08 6.55
C LYS A 32 -0.46 -0.26 6.77
N GLU A 33 -1.35 0.71 6.62
CA GLU A 33 -2.80 0.50 6.72
C GLU A 33 -3.27 -0.53 5.69
N ASN A 34 -2.82 -0.39 4.44
CA ASN A 34 -3.13 -1.34 3.38
C ASN A 34 -2.51 -2.72 3.61
N ALA A 35 -1.27 -2.81 4.10
CA ALA A 35 -0.62 -4.08 4.45
C ALA A 35 -1.40 -4.83 5.56
N ASN A 36 -1.83 -4.10 6.59
CA ASN A 36 -2.64 -4.65 7.68
C ASN A 36 -4.02 -5.11 7.18
N TYR A 37 -4.65 -4.33 6.29
CA TYR A 37 -5.90 -4.69 5.65
C TYR A 37 -5.76 -5.97 4.83
N ILE A 38 -4.72 -6.08 3.99
CA ILE A 38 -4.41 -7.25 3.18
C ILE A 38 -4.23 -8.48 4.07
N ASN A 39 -3.42 -8.37 5.13
CA ASN A 39 -3.19 -9.49 6.05
C ASN A 39 -4.50 -9.95 6.71
N SER A 40 -5.31 -8.99 7.17
CA SER A 40 -6.60 -9.26 7.80
C SER A 40 -7.62 -9.86 6.82
N HIS A 41 -7.60 -9.43 5.56
CA HIS A 41 -8.45 -9.97 4.50
C HIS A 41 -8.04 -11.40 4.16
N ASN A 42 -6.76 -11.64 3.91
CA ASN A 42 -6.25 -12.95 3.52
C ASN A 42 -6.33 -13.99 4.64
N ALA A 43 -6.35 -13.58 5.91
CA ALA A 43 -6.54 -14.48 7.05
C ALA A 43 -7.97 -15.04 7.16
N ARG A 44 -8.97 -14.42 6.50
CA ARG A 44 -10.36 -14.88 6.54
C ARG A 44 -10.55 -16.02 5.53
N ARG A 45 -11.06 -17.17 5.99
CA ARG A 45 -11.26 -18.38 5.16
C ARG A 45 -12.37 -18.28 4.10
N ASN A 46 -13.22 -17.25 4.16
CA ASN A 46 -14.40 -17.12 3.29
C ASN A 46 -14.19 -16.17 2.11
N ASN A 47 -12.99 -15.63 1.90
CA ASN A 47 -12.72 -14.79 0.75
C ASN A 47 -12.41 -15.67 -0.48
N SER A 48 -13.10 -15.42 -1.59
CA SER A 48 -12.88 -16.11 -2.87
C SER A 48 -11.60 -15.67 -3.60
N HIS A 49 -10.93 -14.64 -3.09
CA HIS A 49 -9.70 -14.10 -3.63
C HIS A 49 -8.79 -13.61 -2.50
N SER A 50 -7.51 -13.43 -2.83
CA SER A 50 -6.53 -12.80 -1.95
C SER A 50 -6.14 -11.42 -2.48
N LEU A 51 -5.70 -10.58 -1.56
CA LEU A 51 -5.10 -9.28 -1.87
C LEU A 51 -3.58 -9.35 -1.75
N GLY A 52 -2.90 -8.44 -2.44
CA GLY A 52 -1.45 -8.32 -2.40
C GLY A 52 -1.00 -6.86 -2.41
N LEU A 53 0.25 -6.63 -1.99
CA LEU A 53 0.89 -5.32 -2.05
C LEU A 53 1.23 -4.98 -3.49
N ASN A 54 0.29 -4.40 -4.22
CA ASN A 54 0.46 -4.00 -5.61
C ASN A 54 0.95 -2.54 -5.72
N LYS A 55 1.08 -2.02 -6.95
CA LYS A 55 1.55 -0.65 -7.23
C LYS A 55 0.71 0.50 -6.64
N PHE A 56 -0.47 0.19 -6.09
CA PHE A 56 -1.39 1.11 -5.45
C PHE A 56 -1.40 1.00 -3.92
N ALA A 57 -0.52 0.18 -3.33
CA ALA A 57 -0.50 -0.07 -1.89
C ALA A 57 -0.19 1.19 -1.04
N ASP A 58 0.32 2.27 -1.63
CA ASP A 58 0.56 3.58 -0.99
C ASP A 58 -0.56 4.60 -1.19
N LEU A 59 -1.67 4.21 -1.84
CA LEU A 59 -2.82 5.07 -2.09
C LEU A 59 -3.98 4.72 -1.17
N THR A 60 -4.70 5.76 -0.75
CA THR A 60 -6.03 5.58 -0.17
C THR A 60 -7.03 5.21 -1.27
N ASN A 61 -8.17 4.61 -0.91
CA ASN A 61 -9.22 4.32 -1.88
C ASN A 61 -9.74 5.59 -2.58
N SER A 62 -9.82 6.72 -1.86
CA SER A 62 -10.22 8.00 -2.45
C SER A 62 -9.20 8.51 -3.48
N GLU A 63 -7.90 8.42 -3.17
CA GLU A 63 -6.83 8.78 -4.11
C GLU A 63 -6.84 7.85 -5.33
N PHE A 64 -7.01 6.54 -5.12
CA PHE A 64 -7.10 5.57 -6.20
C PHE A 64 -8.26 5.90 -7.15
N ARG A 65 -9.46 6.16 -6.60
CA ARG A 65 -10.62 6.53 -7.40
C ARG A 65 -10.39 7.83 -8.16
N GLY A 66 -9.93 8.89 -7.50
CA GLY A 66 -9.72 10.19 -8.16
C GLY A 66 -8.65 10.18 -9.26
N LEU A 67 -7.69 9.26 -9.22
CA LEU A 67 -6.62 9.17 -10.22
C LEU A 67 -6.88 8.15 -11.33
N TYR A 68 -7.59 7.06 -11.03
CA TYR A 68 -7.68 5.90 -11.91
C TYR A 68 -9.10 5.49 -12.28
N VAL A 69 -10.12 6.10 -11.68
CA VAL A 69 -11.53 5.75 -11.93
C VAL A 69 -12.29 7.03 -12.29
N GLY A 70 -12.82 7.06 -13.51
CA GLY A 70 -13.67 8.14 -14.02
C GLY A 70 -15.05 8.18 -13.37
#